data_AF-A0AAV0WLY2-F1
#
_entry.id   AF-A0AAV0WLY2-F1
#
_cell.length_a   1.000
_cell.length_b   1.000
_cell.length_c   1.000
_cell.angle_alpha   90.00
_cell.angle_beta   90.00
_cell.angle_gamma   90.00
#
_symmetry.space_group_name_H-M   'P 1'
#
loop_
_entity.id
_entity.type
_entity.pdbx_description
1 polymer ?
#
loop_
_entity_poly.entity_id
_entity_poly.type
_entity_poly.pdbx_seq_one_letter_code
_entity_poly.pdbx_strand_id
1 'polypeptide(L)'
;MKENICSKRYPRKPCRETQTGDDGYPEYKRSINDGGFTVRIKGLDLDNHWVVPYNPVLLRTFNCHINVEMCHSVKCIKYICKYVNKGSVYDRKPGG
;
A
#
# COMPACT_ATOMS: atom_id res chain seq x y z
N MET A 1 -8.11 -5.12 -13.94
CA MET A 1 -9.55 -4.81 -13.93
C MET A 1 -10.27 -6.11 -14.25
N LYS A 2 -11.23 -6.53 -13.43
CA LYS A 2 -12.12 -7.66 -13.73
C LYS A 2 -13.54 -7.15 -13.47
N GLU A 3 -14.45 -7.29 -14.43
CA GLU A 3 -15.84 -6.80 -14.30
C GLU A 3 -15.94 -5.29 -13.95
N ASN A 4 -15.06 -4.46 -14.52
CA ASN A 4 -14.91 -3.03 -14.16
C ASN A 4 -14.52 -2.74 -12.71
N ILE A 5 -14.17 -3.76 -11.93
CA ILE A 5 -13.68 -3.64 -10.56
C ILE A 5 -12.15 -3.71 -10.56
N CYS A 6 -11.52 -2.82 -9.80
CA CYS A 6 -10.10 -2.87 -9.56
C CYS A 6 -9.75 -4.13 -8.74
N SER A 7 -8.89 -4.99 -9.27
CA SER A 7 -8.43 -6.21 -8.58
C SER A 7 -7.65 -5.91 -7.29
N LYS A 8 -7.20 -4.66 -7.11
CA LYS A 8 -6.52 -4.16 -5.90
C LYS A 8 -7.48 -3.46 -4.92
N ARG A 9 -8.79 -3.51 -5.21
CA ARG A 9 -9.89 -2.97 -4.39
C ARG A 9 -9.84 -1.45 -4.21
N TYR A 10 -9.45 -0.73 -5.26
CA TYR A 10 -9.55 0.73 -5.32
C TYR A 10 -10.88 1.15 -5.96
N PRO A 11 -11.54 2.22 -5.46
CA PRO A 11 -11.15 3.03 -4.31
C PRO A 11 -11.31 2.27 -2.98
N ARG A 12 -10.40 2.48 -2.04
CA ARG A 12 -10.47 1.88 -0.69
C ARG A 12 -11.47 2.64 0.17
N LYS A 13 -12.02 1.99 1.21
CA LYS A 13 -12.90 2.66 2.18
C LYS A 13 -12.11 3.72 2.99
N PRO A 14 -12.75 4.82 3.41
CA PRO A 14 -12.13 5.78 4.33
C PRO A 14 -11.80 5.10 5.66
N CYS A 15 -10.71 5.51 6.29
CA CYS A 15 -10.28 4.98 7.57
C CYS A 15 -9.59 6.10 8.37
N ARG A 16 -10.07 6.40 9.58
CA ARG A 16 -9.57 7.55 10.34
C ARG A 16 -8.17 7.31 10.91
N GLU A 17 -7.83 6.06 11.19
CA GLU A 17 -6.59 5.63 11.83
C GLU A 17 -6.10 4.32 11.21
N THR A 18 -4.81 4.01 11.33
CA THR A 18 -4.31 2.72 10.86
C THR A 18 -4.69 1.64 11.86
N GLN A 19 -5.36 0.58 11.40
CA GLN A 19 -5.86 -0.51 12.23
C GLN A 19 -5.44 -1.88 11.68
N THR A 20 -5.47 -2.89 12.53
CA THR A 20 -5.30 -4.29 12.11
C THR A 20 -6.52 -4.73 11.30
N GLY A 21 -6.33 -5.17 10.07
CA GLY A 21 -7.40 -5.77 9.26
C GLY A 21 -7.66 -7.23 9.61
N ASP A 22 -8.87 -7.70 9.33
CA ASP A 22 -9.33 -9.07 9.61
C ASP A 22 -8.50 -10.16 8.92
N ASP A 23 -7.89 -9.84 7.77
CA ASP A 23 -7.00 -10.74 7.04
C ASP A 23 -5.57 -10.74 7.57
N GLY A 24 -5.29 -9.96 8.63
CA GLY A 24 -4.01 -9.81 9.30
C GLY A 24 -3.05 -8.84 8.60
N TYR A 25 -3.50 -8.13 7.56
CA TYR A 25 -2.80 -6.99 6.99
C TYR A 25 -3.35 -5.68 7.56
N PRO A 26 -2.53 -4.61 7.65
CA PRO A 26 -3.01 -3.33 8.15
C PRO A 26 -3.99 -2.66 7.18
N GLU A 27 -5.08 -2.14 7.72
CA GLU A 27 -5.92 -1.15 7.05
C GLU A 27 -5.39 0.24 7.40
N TYR A 28 -4.70 0.85 6.44
CA TYR A 28 -4.07 2.15 6.63
C TYR A 28 -5.08 3.30 6.68
N LYS A 29 -4.75 4.30 7.52
CA LYS A 29 -5.44 5.60 7.57
C LYS A 29 -5.61 6.19 6.15
N ARG A 30 -6.85 6.55 5.83
CA ARG A 30 -7.31 7.33 4.67
C ARG A 30 -8.33 8.35 5.13
N SER A 31 -7.84 9.55 5.45
CA SER A 31 -8.71 10.70 5.73
C SER A 31 -8.81 11.56 4.48
N ILE A 32 -10.04 11.97 4.15
CA ILE A 32 -10.32 13.00 3.14
C ILE A 32 -10.11 14.39 3.74
N ASN A 33 -10.49 14.55 5.01
CA ASN A 33 -10.60 15.85 5.67
C ASN A 33 -9.28 16.29 6.35
N ASP A 34 -8.40 15.35 6.70
CA ASP A 34 -7.13 15.66 7.38
C ASP A 34 -5.97 15.69 6.37
N GLY A 35 -5.84 16.79 5.63
CA GLY A 35 -4.74 16.97 4.67
C GLY A 35 -4.88 16.14 3.39
N GLY A 36 -6.11 15.73 3.05
CA GLY A 36 -6.42 15.12 1.76
C GLY A 36 -6.37 16.12 0.61
N PHE A 37 -5.98 15.64 -0.57
CA PHE A 37 -5.97 16.43 -1.79
C PHE A 37 -6.73 15.66 -2.87
N THR A 38 -7.48 16.39 -3.70
CA THR A 38 -8.19 15.82 -4.84
C THR A 38 -7.54 16.30 -6.13
N VAL A 39 -7.22 15.38 -7.03
CA VAL A 39 -6.67 15.68 -8.36
C VAL A 39 -7.65 15.25 -9.44
N ARG A 40 -7.82 16.11 -10.46
CA ARG A 40 -8.57 15.75 -11.67
C ARG A 40 -7.64 15.01 -12.62
N ILE A 41 -7.89 13.73 -12.89
CA ILE A 41 -7.17 12.95 -13.91
C ILE A 41 -8.17 12.34 -14.87
N LYS A 42 -8.05 12.66 -16.17
CA LYS A 42 -8.92 12.14 -17.24
C LYS A 42 -10.43 12.33 -16.95
N GLY A 43 -10.79 13.46 -16.36
CA GLY A 43 -12.18 13.77 -16.00
C GLY A 43 -12.69 13.10 -14.72
N LEU A 44 -11.85 12.34 -14.01
CA LEU A 44 -12.17 11.75 -12.71
C LEU A 44 -11.50 12.52 -11.58
N ASP A 45 -12.25 12.77 -10.52
CA ASP A 45 -11.72 13.34 -9.28
C ASP A 45 -11.15 12.20 -8.43
N LEU A 46 -9.84 12.20 -8.23
CA LEU A 46 -9.12 11.20 -7.45
C LEU A 46 -8.67 11.81 -6.13
N ASP A 47 -9.14 11.22 -5.04
CA ASP A 47 -8.75 11.56 -3.67
C ASP A 47 -7.86 10.46 -3.04
N ASN A 48 -7.64 10.56 -1.73
CA ASN A 48 -6.83 9.61 -0.96
C ASN A 48 -7.36 8.16 -0.98
N HIS A 49 -8.61 7.92 -1.40
CA HIS A 49 -9.11 6.56 -1.54
C HIS A 49 -8.48 5.81 -2.70
N TRP A 50 -7.93 6.53 -3.68
CA TRP A 50 -7.34 5.99 -4.91
C TRP A 50 -5.82 5.80 -4.83
N VAL A 51 -5.17 6.33 -3.78
CA VAL A 51 -3.71 6.42 -3.68
C VAL A 51 -3.16 5.41 -2.68
N VAL A 52 -2.00 4.82 -2.93
CA VAL A 52 -1.32 4.00 -1.90
C VAL A 52 -0.86 4.92 -0.77
N PRO A 53 -1.17 4.61 0.52
CA PRO A 53 -0.71 5.41 1.65
C PRO A 53 0.79 5.64 1.59
N TYR A 54 1.22 6.84 1.99
CA TYR A 54 2.63 7.21 2.01
C TYR A 54 2.90 8.10 3.21
N ASN A 55 4.16 8.16 3.63
CA ASN A 55 4.63 9.11 4.63
C ASN A 55 5.18 10.35 3.88
N PRO A 56 4.56 11.54 4.00
CA PRO A 56 5.01 12.74 3.28
C PRO A 56 6.45 13.16 3.61
N VAL A 57 6.89 12.93 4.85
CA VAL A 57 8.25 13.23 5.29
C VAL A 57 9.24 12.31 4.57
N LEU A 58 9.02 11.00 4.64
CA LEU A 58 9.91 10.03 3.98
C LEU A 58 9.94 10.21 2.45
N LEU A 59 8.77 10.42 1.85
CA LEU A 59 8.66 10.67 0.41
C LEU A 59 9.47 11.90 -0.01
N ARG A 60 9.36 13.00 0.74
CA ARG A 60 10.10 14.24 0.44
C ARG A 60 11.60 14.09 0.70
N THR A 61 11.98 13.43 1.80
CA THR A 61 13.39 13.26 2.19
C THR A 61 14.16 12.39 1.20
N PHE A 62 13.56 11.30 0.72
CA PHE A 62 14.26 10.34 -0.15
C PHE A 62 13.84 10.41 -1.62
N ASN A 63 12.90 11.30 -1.95
CA ASN A 63 12.31 11.43 -3.29
C ASN A 63 11.83 10.09 -3.87
N CYS A 64 11.33 9.20 -3.00
CA CYS A 64 10.88 7.87 -3.38
C CYS A 64 9.70 7.42 -2.51
N HIS A 65 8.84 6.58 -3.07
CA HIS A 65 7.75 5.99 -2.29
C HIS A 65 8.30 4.86 -1.42
N ILE A 66 8.28 5.07 -0.11
CA ILE A 66 8.75 4.10 0.89
C ILE A 66 7.54 3.41 1.51
N ASN A 67 7.48 2.08 1.40
CA ASN A 67 6.53 1.27 2.14
C ASN A 67 6.91 1.23 3.62
N VAL A 68 5.99 1.64 4.49
CA VAL A 68 6.12 1.56 5.94
C VAL A 68 5.09 0.56 6.44
N GLU A 69 5.53 -0.56 7.02
CA GLU A 69 4.65 -1.63 7.49
C GLU A 69 4.62 -1.67 9.02
N MET A 70 3.43 -1.72 9.61
CA MET A 70 3.26 -1.98 11.03
C MET A 70 3.25 -3.50 11.27
N CYS A 71 4.30 -4.01 11.91
CA CYS A 71 4.51 -5.45 12.05
C CYS A 71 3.96 -5.97 13.39
N HIS A 72 2.65 -6.23 13.45
CA HIS A 72 1.99 -6.78 14.64
C HIS A 72 1.45 -8.21 14.44
N SER A 73 1.72 -8.85 13.28
CA SER A 73 1.21 -10.19 12.96
C SER A 73 2.28 -11.06 12.28
N VAL A 74 2.17 -12.38 12.42
CA VAL A 74 3.04 -13.35 11.71
C VAL A 74 2.97 -13.16 10.19
N LYS A 75 1.81 -12.75 9.67
CA LYS A 75 1.64 -12.44 8.24
C LYS A 75 2.46 -11.21 7.83
N CYS A 76 2.50 -10.15 8.64
CA CYS A 76 3.35 -8.98 8.40
C CYS A 76 4.84 -9.36 8.40
N ILE A 77 5.28 -10.19 9.34
CA ILE A 77 6.67 -10.69 9.38
C ILE A 77 7.00 -11.45 8.10
N LYS A 78 6.13 -12.39 7.69
CA LYS A 78 6.30 -13.15 6.45
C LYS A 78 6.38 -12.24 5.23
N TYR A 79 5.56 -11.19 5.19
CA TYR A 79 5.60 -10.19 4.14
C TYR A 79 6.95 -9.48 4.09
N ILE A 80 7.44 -8.93 5.21
CA ILE A 80 8.74 -8.25 5.27
C ILE A 80 9.87 -9.19 4.81
N CYS A 81 9.92 -10.42 5.34
CA CYS A 81 10.91 -11.42 4.94
C CYS A 81 10.87 -11.73 3.44
N LYS A 82 9.68 -11.79 2.84
CA LYS A 82 9.53 -12.00 1.39
C LYS A 82 10.15 -10.86 0.58
N TYR A 83 10.02 -9.61 1.04
CA TYR A 83 10.54 -8.44 0.32
C TYR A 83 12.05 -8.30 0.47
N VAL A 84 12.59 -8.55 1.66
CA VAL A 84 14.05 -8.56 1.90
C VAL A 84 14.74 -9.64 1.08
N ASN A 85 14.15 -10.83 0.98
CA ASN A 85 14.74 -11.96 0.24
C ASN A 85 14.28 -12.05 -1.22
N LYS A 86 13.60 -11.00 -1.72
CA LYS A 86 13.12 -10.99 -3.10
C LYS A 86 14.33 -10.89 -4.04
N GLY A 87 14.52 -11.89 -4.88
CA GLY A 87 15.68 -12.00 -5.80
C GLY A 87 16.70 -13.05 -5.33
N SER A 88 16.97 -13.15 -4.04
CA SER A 88 17.94 -14.11 -3.48
C SER A 88 17.57 -15.59 -3.69
N VAL A 89 16.26 -15.88 -3.87
CA VAL A 89 15.73 -17.24 -4.06
C VAL A 89 15.41 -17.56 -5.53
N TYR A 90 15.24 -16.54 -6.40
CA TYR A 90 14.84 -16.77 -7.80
C TYR A 90 16.01 -16.83 -8.79
N ASP A 91 17.22 -16.43 -8.38
CA ASP A 91 18.45 -16.57 -9.21
C ASP A 91 19.15 -17.93 -9.09
N ARG A 92 18.62 -18.86 -8.28
CA ARG A 92 19.01 -20.27 -8.34
C ARG A 92 18.02 -21.03 -9.22
N LYS A 93 18.07 -20.79 -10.54
CA LYS A 93 17.58 -21.83 -11.46
C LYS A 93 18.44 -23.08 -11.22
N PRO A 94 17.86 -24.27 -10.99
CA PRO A 94 18.64 -25.49 -11.13
C PRO A 94 19.10 -25.53 -12.59
N GLY A 95 20.42 -25.50 -12.80
CA GLY A 95 21.00 -25.77 -14.11
C GLY A 95 20.53 -27.15 -14.57
N GLY A 96 20.01 -27.21 -15.79
CA GLY A 96 19.95 -28.45 -16.54
C GLY A 96 21.32 -28.84 -17.04
#